data_AF-Q4FUH4-F1
#
_entry.id   AF-Q4FUH4-F1
#
_cell.length_a   1.000
_cell.length_b   1.000
_cell.length_c   1.000
_cell.angle_alpha   90.00
_cell.angle_beta   90.00
_cell.angle_gamma   90.00
#
_symmetry.space_group_name_H-M   'P 1'
#
loop_
_entity.id
_entity.type
_entity.pdbx_description
1 polymer ?
#
loop_
_entity_poly.entity_id
_entity_poly.type
_entity_poly.pdbx_seq_one_letter_code
_entity_poly.pdbx_strand_id
1 'polypeptide(L)'
;MSSKTITPKQALAKAVKKAGGQTELANLIGTKQQNVWQWLNRDGKASARYVSKISEKTNIPSYELRPDIFPAPANDPSNQQQLA
;
A
#
# COMPACT_ATOMS: atom_id res chain seq x y z
N MET A 1 -20.99 -5.79 10.09
CA MET A 1 -19.67 -5.79 10.76
C MET A 1 -18.80 -4.77 10.05
N SER A 2 -18.23 -3.82 10.78
CA SER A 2 -17.70 -2.55 10.26
C SER A 2 -16.68 -2.72 9.12
N SER A 3 -17.05 -2.30 7.91
CA SER A 3 -16.18 -2.23 6.74
C SER A 3 -15.04 -1.25 7.00
N LYS A 4 -13.84 -1.77 7.31
CA LYS A 4 -12.70 -0.95 7.74
C LYS A 4 -11.97 -0.39 6.51
N THR A 5 -12.30 0.83 6.12
CA THR A 5 -11.52 1.58 5.11
C THR A 5 -10.08 1.74 5.59
N ILE A 6 -9.14 1.08 4.93
CA ILE A 6 -7.71 1.17 5.26
C ILE A 6 -7.13 2.49 4.72
N THR A 7 -6.40 3.23 5.55
CA THR A 7 -5.73 4.46 5.09
C THR A 7 -4.47 4.14 4.30
N PRO A 8 -3.99 5.03 3.40
CA PRO A 8 -2.76 4.82 2.64
C PRO A 8 -1.54 4.50 3.52
N LYS A 9 -1.45 5.15 4.67
CA LYS A 9 -0.42 4.88 5.68
C LYS A 9 -0.51 3.46 6.22
N GLN A 10 -1.73 2.99 6.54
CA GLN A 10 -1.95 1.64 7.04
C GLN A 10 -1.65 0.59 5.96
N ALA A 11 -2.01 0.85 4.70
CA ALA A 11 -1.68 -0.02 3.58
C ALA A 11 -0.16 -0.15 3.40
N LEU A 12 0.57 0.98 3.48
CA LEU A 12 2.03 0.97 3.45
C LEU A 12 2.64 0.24 4.67
N ALA A 13 2.10 0.45 5.87
CA ALA A 13 2.55 -0.27 7.07
C ALA A 13 2.32 -1.79 6.95
N LYS A 14 1.19 -2.20 6.35
CA LYS A 14 0.90 -3.61 6.03
C LYS A 14 1.90 -4.16 5.00
N ALA A 15 2.29 -3.36 4.00
CA ALA A 15 3.31 -3.73 3.01
C ALA A 15 4.66 -3.99 3.68
N VAL A 16 5.08 -3.08 4.56
CA VAL A 16 6.31 -3.18 5.37
C VAL A 16 6.29 -4.44 6.23
N LYS A 17 5.17 -4.74 6.90
CA LYS A 17 5.04 -5.94 7.72
C LYS A 17 5.13 -7.21 6.87
N LYS A 18 4.46 -7.27 5.71
CA LYS A 18 4.54 -8.41 4.78
C LYS A 18 5.94 -8.64 4.23
N ALA A 19 6.68 -7.57 3.98
CA ALA A 19 8.06 -7.64 3.52
C ALA A 19 9.06 -8.06 4.61
N GLY A 20 8.67 -8.08 5.89
CA GLY A 20 9.57 -8.41 7.01
C GLY A 20 10.26 -7.20 7.67
N GLY A 21 9.94 -5.97 7.25
CA GLY A 21 10.48 -4.75 7.83
C GLY A 21 10.73 -3.64 6.81
N GLN A 22 11.12 -2.46 7.29
CA GLN A 22 11.39 -1.32 6.41
C GLN A 22 12.63 -1.54 5.54
N THR A 23 13.67 -2.17 6.11
CA THR A 23 14.90 -2.54 5.39
C THR A 23 14.62 -3.56 4.29
N GLU A 24 13.91 -4.64 4.62
CA GLU A 24 13.55 -5.68 3.66
C GLU A 24 12.67 -5.15 2.53
N LEU A 25 11.65 -4.33 2.86
CA LEU A 25 10.85 -3.68 1.83
C LEU A 25 11.71 -2.80 0.92
N ALA A 26 12.64 -2.04 1.50
CA ALA A 26 13.52 -1.17 0.74
C ALA A 26 14.43 -1.96 -0.22
N ASN A 27 15.01 -3.06 0.25
CA ASN A 27 15.82 -3.97 -0.56
C ASN A 27 14.99 -4.57 -1.70
N LEU A 28 13.77 -5.05 -1.41
CA LEU A 28 12.87 -5.68 -2.39
C LEU A 28 12.49 -4.76 -3.55
N ILE A 29 12.31 -3.46 -3.29
CA ILE A 29 11.89 -2.49 -4.31
C ILE A 29 13.05 -1.65 -4.88
N GLY A 30 14.27 -1.87 -4.40
CA GLY A 30 15.49 -1.18 -4.83
C GLY A 30 15.56 0.28 -4.37
N THR A 31 15.29 0.54 -3.09
CA THR A 31 15.39 1.88 -2.46
C THR A 31 16.12 1.81 -1.12
N LYS A 32 16.25 2.94 -0.43
CA LYS A 32 16.85 3.02 0.92
C LYS A 32 15.78 2.90 2.00
N GLN A 33 16.09 2.25 3.12
CA GLN A 33 15.18 2.13 4.28
C GLN A 33 14.68 3.50 4.78
N GLN A 34 15.54 4.53 4.76
CA GLN A 34 15.18 5.90 5.12
C GLN A 34 14.00 6.45 4.29
N ASN A 35 13.90 6.08 3.01
CA ASN A 35 12.77 6.51 2.18
C ASN A 35 11.47 5.89 2.66
N VAL A 36 11.49 4.59 3.00
CA VAL A 36 10.32 3.90 3.58
C VAL A 36 9.91 4.53 4.91
N TRP A 37 10.89 4.90 5.75
CA TRP A 37 10.62 5.62 6.99
C TRP A 37 9.97 6.99 6.74
N GLN A 38 10.46 7.77 5.76
CA GLN A 38 9.88 9.07 5.40
C GLN A 38 8.43 8.91 4.93
N TRP A 39 8.14 7.92 4.11
CA TRP A 39 6.78 7.65 3.63
C TRP A 39 5.80 7.32 4.77
N LEU A 40 6.26 6.57 5.79
CA LEU A 40 5.42 6.21 6.94
C LEU A 40 5.21 7.36 7.93
N ASN A 41 6.27 8.14 8.20
CA ASN A 41 6.29 9.09 9.31
C ASN A 41 6.07 10.55 8.89
N ARG A 42 6.38 10.90 7.63
CA ARG A 42 6.25 12.26 7.10
C ARG A 42 5.11 12.35 6.11
N ASP A 43 5.14 11.53 5.05
CA ASP A 43 4.18 11.66 3.95
C ASP A 43 2.84 10.98 4.25
N GLY A 44 2.86 9.92 5.07
CA GLY A 44 1.71 9.09 5.37
C GLY A 44 1.23 8.25 4.17
N LYS A 45 2.03 8.11 3.11
CA LYS A 45 1.68 7.36 1.90
C LYS A 45 2.93 6.96 1.10
N ALA A 46 2.79 5.94 0.26
CA ALA A 46 3.88 5.48 -0.59
C ALA A 46 4.22 6.49 -1.70
N SER A 47 5.49 6.57 -2.08
CA SER A 47 5.91 7.34 -3.26
C SER A 47 5.33 6.73 -4.54
N ALA A 48 4.78 7.56 -5.42
CA ALA A 48 4.12 7.15 -6.67
C ALA A 48 5.01 6.24 -7.54
N ARG A 49 6.31 6.52 -7.58
CA ARG A 49 7.30 5.75 -8.35
C ARG A 49 7.46 4.31 -7.88
N TYR A 50 7.16 4.03 -6.62
CA TYR A 50 7.36 2.72 -6.00
C TYR A 50 6.05 1.96 -5.75
N VAL A 51 4.87 2.58 -5.95
CA VAL A 51 3.57 1.93 -5.70
C VAL A 51 3.44 0.61 -6.45
N SER A 52 3.73 0.60 -7.75
CA SER A 52 3.64 -0.61 -8.57
C SER A 52 4.57 -1.72 -8.07
N LYS A 53 5.83 -1.39 -7.75
CA LYS A 53 6.80 -2.36 -7.19
C LYS A 53 6.35 -2.90 -5.83
N ILE A 54 5.87 -2.02 -4.94
CA ILE A 54 5.37 -2.42 -3.62
C ILE A 54 4.16 -3.35 -3.79
N SER A 55 3.23 -3.00 -4.70
CA SER A 55 2.04 -3.79 -5.00
C SER A 55 2.41 -5.19 -5.48
N GLU A 56 3.34 -5.30 -6.42
CA GLU A 56 3.82 -6.57 -6.97
C GLU A 56 4.50 -7.44 -5.89
N LYS A 57 5.40 -6.86 -5.08
CA LYS A 57 6.17 -7.63 -4.08
C LYS A 57 5.38 -7.97 -2.83
N THR A 58 4.37 -7.18 -2.46
CA THR A 58 3.63 -7.36 -1.19
C THR A 58 2.18 -7.82 -1.38
N ASN A 59 1.69 -7.92 -2.62
CA ASN A 59 0.28 -8.21 -2.92
C ASN A 59 -0.66 -7.26 -2.15
N ILE A 60 -0.36 -5.96 -2.19
CA ILE A 60 -1.23 -4.91 -1.68
C ILE A 60 -1.67 -4.04 -2.86
N PRO A 61 -2.98 -3.81 -3.07
CA PRO A 61 -3.44 -3.07 -4.22
C PRO A 61 -2.88 -1.65 -4.29
N SER A 62 -2.58 -1.19 -5.51
CA SER A 62 -2.07 0.16 -5.74
C SER A 62 -3.03 1.26 -5.27
N TYR A 63 -4.34 1.01 -5.36
CA TYR A 63 -5.38 1.94 -4.88
C TYR A 63 -5.44 2.03 -3.34
N GLU A 64 -5.05 0.98 -2.60
CA GLU A 64 -4.91 1.06 -1.14
C GLU A 64 -3.70 1.91 -0.76
N LEU A 65 -2.60 1.81 -1.53
CA LEU A 65 -1.35 2.54 -1.26
C LEU A 65 -1.42 4.01 -1.64
N ARG A 66 -2.10 4.33 -2.74
CA ARG A 66 -2.23 5.69 -3.31
C ARG A 66 -3.59 5.85 -4.04
N PRO A 67 -4.71 6.00 -3.30
CA PRO A 67 -6.03 6.20 -3.89
C PRO A 67 -6.16 7.54 -4.63
N ASP A 68 -5.26 8.50 -4.35
CA ASP A 68 -5.18 9.80 -5.01
C ASP A 68 -4.64 9.72 -6.45
N ILE A 69 -3.96 8.64 -6.83
CA ILE A 69 -3.43 8.44 -8.20
C ILE A 69 -4.05 7.19 -8.84
N PHE A 70 -4.30 6.14 -8.06
CA PHE A 70 -4.85 4.89 -8.54
C PHE A 70 -6.27 4.74 -8.02
N PRO A 71 -7.30 5.04 -8.85
CA PRO A 71 -8.68 4.80 -8.44
C PRO A 71 -8.90 3.29 -8.23
N ALA A 72 -9.81 2.94 -7.32
CA ALA A 72 -10.22 1.55 -7.14
C ALA A 72 -10.76 0.99 -8.47
N PRO A 73 -10.45 -0.27 -8.81
CA PRO A 73 -11.00 -0.87 -10.02
C PRO A 73 -12.52 -0.89 -9.92
N ALA A 74 -13.21 -0.53 -11.00
CA ALA A 74 -14.68 -0.42 -11.05
C ALA A 74 -15.41 -1.72 -10.64
N ASN A 75 -14.73 -2.87 -10.71
CA ASN A 75 -15.21 -4.19 -10.31
C ASN A 75 -14.35 -4.79 -9.19
N ASP A 76 -13.96 -4.03 -8.16
CA ASP A 76 -13.35 -4.64 -6.98
C ASP A 76 -14.40 -5.48 -6.22
N PRO A 77 -14.30 -6.81 -6.14
CA PRO A 77 -15.27 -7.63 -5.41
C PRO A 77 -15.26 -7.36 -3.89
N SER A 78 -14.23 -6.66 -3.38
CA SER A 78 -14.23 -6.14 -2.00
C SER A 78 -15.24 -5.01 -1.80
N ASN A 79 -15.82 -4.48 -2.88
CA ASN A 79 -16.94 -3.54 -2.90
C ASN A 79 -18.22 -4.15 -3.52
N GLN A 80 -18.21 -5.42 -3.95
CA GLN A 80 -19.36 -6.12 -4.56
C GLN A 80 -20.11 -7.07 -3.62
N GLN A 81 -19.85 -7.06 -2.30
CA GLN A 81 -20.58 -7.90 -1.34
C GLN A 81 -21.91 -7.30 -0.86
N GLN A 82 -22.57 -6.46 -1.66
CA GLN A 82 -23.96 -6.04 -1.43
C GLN A 82 -24.80 -6.22 -2.70
N LEU A 83 -24.98 -7.47 -3.14
CA LEU A 83 -26.11 -7.84 -3.99
C LEU A 83 -26.47 -9.33 -3.80
N ALA A 84 -26.91 -9.68 -2.60
CA ALA A 84 -27.75 -10.85 -2.30
C ALA A 84 -28.36 -10.68 -0.90
#